data_AF-A0A3N9MQY3-F1
#
_entry.id   AF-A0A3N9MQY3-F1
#
_cell.length_a   1.000
_cell.length_b   1.000
_cell.length_c   1.000
_cell.angle_alpha   90.00
_cell.angle_beta   90.00
_cell.angle_gamma   90.00
#
_symmetry.space_group_name_H-M   'P 1'
#
loop_
_entity.id
_entity.type
_entity.pdbx_description
1 polymer ?
#
loop_
_entity_poly.entity_id
_entity_poly.type
_entity_poly.pdbx_seq_one_letter_code
_entity_poly.pdbx_strand_id
1 'polypeptide(L)' 'MPSLKTANIEFEKKYILQILNLVNWKISEAAELLHIDRTNLFRKMKKLGITKHK' A
#
# COMPACT_ATOMS: atom_id res chain seq x y z
N MET A 1 17.47 -3.61 -17.43
CA MET A 1 17.70 -4.58 -16.34
C MET A 1 16.85 -4.18 -15.14
N PRO A 2 15.98 -5.06 -14.61
CA PRO A 2 15.23 -4.76 -13.39
C PRO A 2 16.22 -4.72 -12.22
N SER A 3 16.50 -3.51 -11.73
CA SER A 3 17.33 -3.31 -10.55
C SER A 3 16.58 -3.78 -9.29
N LEU A 4 17.29 -4.22 -8.26
CA LEU A 4 16.71 -4.61 -6.96
C LEU A 4 15.74 -3.56 -6.39
N LYS A 5 15.98 -2.27 -6.70
CA LYS A 5 15.10 -1.16 -6.32
C LYS A 5 13.70 -1.28 -6.92
N THR A 6 13.58 -1.74 -8.16
CA THR A 6 12.30 -1.84 -8.86
C THR A 6 11.46 -3.00 -8.32
N ALA A 7 12.10 -4.14 -8.03
CA ALA A 7 11.43 -5.32 -7.46
C ALA A 7 10.81 -5.02 -6.08
N ASN A 8 11.53 -4.27 -5.23
CA ASN A 8 11.01 -3.84 -3.92
C ASN A 8 9.79 -2.93 -4.04
N ILE A 9 9.75 -2.02 -5.03
CA ILE A 9 8.63 -1.11 -5.24
C ILE A 9 7.38 -1.89 -5.68
N GLU A 10 7.52 -2.82 -6.62
CA GLU A 10 6.39 -3.64 -7.07
C GLU A 10 5.87 -4.56 -5.97
N PHE A 11 6.76 -5.14 -5.18
CA PHE A 11 6.39 -5.96 -4.03
C PHE A 11 5.66 -5.13 -2.97
N GLU A 12 6.19 -3.95 -2.61
CA GLU A 12 5.57 -3.07 -1.63
C GLU A 12 4.17 -2.62 -2.11
N LYS A 13 4.02 -2.30 -3.39
CA LYS A 13 2.71 -1.94 -3.98
C LYS A 13 1.72 -3.11 -3.91
N LYS A 14 2.14 -4.33 -4.29
CA LYS A 14 1.31 -5.54 -4.22
C LYS A 14 0.91 -5.86 -2.79
N TYR A 15 1.85 -5.77 -1.85
CA TYR A 15 1.62 -6.05 -0.44
C TYR A 15 0.58 -5.09 0.15
N ILE A 16 0.74 -3.77 -0.07
CA ILE A 16 -0.23 -2.76 0.36
C ILE A 16 -1.61 -3.03 -0.27
N LEU A 17 -1.68 -3.37 -1.56
CA LEU A 17 -2.93 -3.72 -2.24
C LEU A 17 -3.61 -4.97 -1.68
N GLN A 18 -2.85 -6.00 -1.33
CA GLN A 18 -3.39 -7.22 -0.73
C GLN A 18 -3.98 -6.93 0.66
N ILE A 19 -3.23 -6.22 1.50
CA ILE A 19 -3.70 -5.82 2.84
C ILE A 19 -4.97 -4.98 2.70
N LEU A 20 -4.99 -4.02 1.77
CA LEU A 20 -6.17 -3.20 1.53
C LEU A 20 -7.39 -4.00 1.11
N ASN A 21 -7.24 -4.95 0.19
CA ASN A 21 -8.36 -5.80 -0.20
C ASN A 21 -8.83 -6.68 0.96
N LEU A 22 -7.91 -7.21 1.79
CA LEU A 22 -8.23 -8.00 2.99
C LEU A 22 -9.07 -7.20 4.01
N VAL A 23 -8.67 -5.97 4.28
CA VAL A 23 -9.39 -5.08 5.23
C VAL A 23 -10.53 -4.30 4.57
N ASN A 24 -10.96 -4.70 3.36
CA ASN A 24 -12.03 -4.05 2.60
C ASN A 24 -11.83 -2.53 2.39
N TRP A 25 -10.60 -2.15 2.11
CA TRP A 25 -10.10 -0.78 1.90
C TRP A 25 -10.19 0.13 3.14
N LYS A 26 -10.27 -0.44 4.34
CA LYS A 26 -10.16 0.30 5.59
C LYS A 26 -8.72 0.72 5.85
N ILE A 27 -8.40 1.98 5.52
CA ILE A 27 -7.06 2.56 5.69
C ILE A 27 -6.58 2.43 7.15
N SER A 28 -7.46 2.55 8.13
CA SER A 28 -7.11 2.39 9.56
C SER A 28 -6.59 0.99 9.87
N GLU A 29 -7.34 -0.06 9.48
CA GLU A 29 -6.94 -1.46 9.72
C GLU A 29 -5.68 -1.81 8.91
N ALA A 30 -5.58 -1.34 7.66
CA ALA A 30 -4.38 -1.54 6.85
C ALA A 30 -3.15 -0.86 7.49
N ALA A 31 -3.33 0.34 8.06
CA ALA A 31 -2.26 1.08 8.72
C ALA A 31 -1.79 0.37 10.00
N GLU A 32 -2.73 -0.18 10.79
CA GLU A 32 -2.40 -1.03 11.94
C GLU A 32 -1.64 -2.29 11.52
N LEU A 33 -2.10 -3.00 10.48
CA LEU A 33 -1.43 -4.19 9.92
C LEU A 33 -0.03 -3.90 9.37
N LEU A 34 0.15 -2.72 8.77
CA LEU A 34 1.44 -2.26 8.25
C LEU A 34 2.31 -1.60 9.34
N HIS A 35 1.81 -1.49 10.58
CA HIS A 35 2.45 -0.76 11.70
C HIS A 35 2.91 0.65 11.32
N ILE A 36 2.11 1.36 10.51
CA ILE A 36 2.36 2.73 10.10
C ILE A 36 1.16 3.61 10.43
N ASP A 37 1.37 4.92 10.49
CA ASP A 37 0.26 5.84 10.60
C ASP A 37 -0.67 5.80 9.37
N ARG A 38 -1.98 5.91 9.62
CA ARG A 38 -3.01 6.08 8.57
C ARG A 38 -2.66 7.21 7.60
N THR A 39 -2.07 8.30 8.10
CA THR A 39 -1.66 9.46 7.30
C THR A 39 -0.48 9.12 6.40
N ASN A 40 0.44 8.30 6.89
CA ASN A 40 1.62 7.85 6.15
C ASN A 40 1.24 6.82 5.09
N LEU A 41 0.34 5.88 5.43
CA LEU A 41 -0.26 4.95 4.47
C LEU A 41 -1.01 5.70 3.36
N PHE A 42 -1.81 6.70 3.71
CA PHE A 42 -2.56 7.50 2.75
C PHE A 42 -1.63 8.28 1.80
N ARG A 43 -0.53 8.87 2.32
CA ARG A 43 0.49 9.52 1.49
C ARG A 43 1.21 8.50 0.59
N LYS A 44 1.55 7.32 1.10
CA LYS A 44 2.16 6.22 0.32
C LYS A 44 1.22 5.76 -0.80
N MET A 45 -0.05 5.51 -0.52
CA MET A 45 -1.06 5.16 -1.53
C MET A 45 -1.15 6.23 -2.62
N LYS A 46 -1.28 7.50 -2.23
CA LYS A 46 -1.37 8.62 -3.18
C LYS A 46 -0.12 8.71 -4.04
N LYS A 47 1.06 8.48 -3.47
CA LYS A 47 2.34 8.45 -4.18
C LYS A 47 2.50 7.23 -5.10
N LEU A 48 1.95 6.09 -4.71
CA LEU A 48 1.97 4.83 -5.46
C LEU A 48 0.84 4.73 -6.51
N GLY A 49 -0.07 5.71 -6.52
CA GLY A 49 -1.26 5.69 -7.37
C GLY A 49 -2.25 4.59 -7.01
N ILE A 50 -2.29 4.17 -5.74
CA ILE A 50 -3.26 3.18 -5.25
C ILE A 50 -4.54 3.94 -4.92
N THR A 51 -5.48 3.94 -5.86
CA THR A 51 -6.82 4.51 -5.72
C THR A 51 -7.85 3.40 -5.69
N LYS A 52 -8.85 3.51 -4.81
CA LYS A 52 -10.04 2.66 -4.86
C LYS A 52 -10.80 3.05 -6.12
N HIS A 53 -10.65 2.30 -7.21
CA HIS A 53 -11.58 2.40 -8.32
C HIS A 53 -12.93 1.87 -7.83
N LYS A 54 -13.95 2.72 -7.94
CA LYS A 54 -15.35 2.39 -7.69
C LYS A 54 -15.92 1.62 -8.87
#